data_AF-A0A520EDM1-F1
#
_entry.id   AF-A0A520EDM1-F1
#
_cell.length_a   1.000
_cell.length_b   1.000
_cell.length_c   1.000
_cell.angle_alpha   90.00
_cell.angle_beta   90.00
_cell.angle_gamma   90.00
#
_symmetry.space_group_name_H-M   'P 1'
#
loop_
_entity.id
_entity.type
_entity.pdbx_description
1 polymer ?
#
loop_
_entity_poly.entity_id
_entity_poly.type
_entity_poly.pdbx_seq_one_letter_code
_entity_poly.pdbx_strand_id
1 'polypeptide(L)' 'MTAPHVAILGTGLVTSVGLTAAASCAAFRSKLTNPSETRFTDADGEWIMAHQVDLGQPWRGLGKLSRMAA' A
#
# COMPACT_ATOMS: atom_id res chain seq x y z
N MET A 1 4.30 -40.00 0.53
CA MET A 1 5.27 -38.91 0.72
C MET A 1 4.56 -37.77 1.43
N THR A 2 4.95 -37.45 2.66
CA THR A 2 4.47 -36.26 3.38
C THR A 2 5.41 -35.09 3.09
N ALA A 3 4.87 -33.95 2.66
CA ALA A 3 5.65 -32.74 2.45
C ALA A 3 6.02 -32.10 3.80
N PRO A 4 7.19 -31.43 3.90
CA PRO A 4 7.59 -30.73 5.11
C PRO A 4 6.71 -29.50 5.37
N HIS A 5 6.54 -29.14 6.65
CA HIS A 5 5.82 -27.95 7.06
C HIS A 5 6.61 -26.68 6.73
N VAL A 6 5.92 -25.66 6.23
CA VAL A 6 6.48 -24.34 5.95
C VAL A 6 5.85 -23.33 6.89
N ALA A 7 6.68 -22.46 7.49
CA ALA A 7 6.24 -21.37 8.36
C ALA A 7 6.79 -20.03 7.87
N ILE A 8 6.03 -18.97 8.10
CA ILE A 8 6.45 -17.59 7.84
C ILE A 8 7.18 -17.07 9.08
N LEU A 9 8.48 -16.78 8.94
CA LEU A 9 9.30 -16.28 10.05
C LEU A 9 9.22 -14.76 10.23
N GLY A 10 8.76 -14.03 9.22
CA GLY A 10 8.67 -12.58 9.25
C GLY A 10 7.74 -12.02 8.19
N THR A 11 7.21 -10.83 8.45
CA THR A 11 6.32 -10.10 7.54
C THR A 11 6.59 -8.61 7.63
N GLY A 12 6.36 -7.90 6.52
CA GLY A 12 6.38 -6.45 6.43
C GLY A 12 5.17 -5.97 5.66
N LEU A 13 4.66 -4.80 6.01
CA LEU A 13 3.52 -4.17 5.36
C LEU A 13 3.83 -2.69 5.14
N VAL A 14 3.46 -2.20 3.96
CA VAL A 14 3.47 -0.79 3.60
C VAL A 14 2.12 -0.50 2.96
N THR A 15 1.27 0.25 3.65
CA THR A 15 -0.12 0.50 3.28
C THR A 15 -0.44 1.98 3.41
N SER A 16 -1.58 2.42 2.87
CA SER A 16 -1.99 3.82 2.97
C SER A 16 -2.23 4.26 4.42
N VAL A 17 -2.61 3.33 5.29
CA VAL A 17 -2.94 3.60 6.71
C VAL A 17 -1.80 3.25 7.68
N GLY A 18 -0.67 2.76 7.19
CA GLY A 18 0.49 2.41 8.02
C GLY A 18 1.68 1.86 7.22
N LEU A 19 2.89 2.28 7.60
CA LEU A 19 4.14 1.90 6.91
C LEU A 19 4.88 0.73 7.58
N THR A 20 4.24 0.09 8.58
CA THR A 20 4.74 -1.13 9.22
C THR A 20 3.59 -2.13 9.40
N ALA A 21 3.93 -3.39 9.67
CA ALA A 21 2.95 -4.43 10.00
C ALA A 21 2.14 -4.08 11.25
N ALA A 22 2.79 -3.61 12.32
CA ALA A 22 2.11 -3.23 13.55
C ALA A 22 1.13 -2.05 13.33
N ALA A 23 1.57 -1.00 12.64
CA ALA A 23 0.75 0.17 12.36
C ALA A 23 -0.44 -0.16 11.45
N SER A 24 -0.21 -0.90 10.36
CA SER A 24 -1.28 -1.30 9.44
C SER A 24 -2.32 -2.17 10.15
N CYS A 25 -1.89 -3.16 10.94
CA CYS A 25 -2.79 -4.02 11.70
C CYS A 25 -3.59 -3.25 12.75
N ALA A 26 -2.98 -2.25 13.41
CA ALA A 26 -3.70 -1.38 14.34
C ALA A 26 -4.78 -0.56 13.61
N ALA A 27 -4.45 0.03 12.46
CA ALA A 27 -5.37 0.77 11.62
C ALA A 27 -6.55 -0.09 11.13
N PHE A 28 -6.29 -1.33 10.70
CA PHE A 28 -7.35 -2.25 10.29
C PHE A 28 -8.29 -2.59 11.45
N ARG A 29 -7.75 -2.86 12.64
CA ARG A 29 -8.57 -3.13 13.84
C ARG A 29 -9.38 -1.92 14.28
N SER A 30 -8.86 -0.70 14.10
CA SER A 30 -9.58 0.54 14.39
C SER A 30 -10.52 0.98 13.26
N LYS A 31 -10.59 0.23 12.16
CA LYS A 31 -11.39 0.58 10.96
C LYS A 31 -10.98 1.93 10.35
N LEU A 32 -9.72 2.31 10.51
CA LEU A 32 -9.19 3.53 9.91
C LEU A 32 -9.18 3.39 8.38
N THR A 33 -9.66 4.42 7.69
CA THR A 33 -9.65 4.53 6.24
C THR A 33 -9.15 5.92 5.84
N ASN A 34 -8.45 6.02 4.71
CA ASN A 34 -7.90 7.29 4.22
C ASN A 34 -7.93 7.41 2.69
N PRO A 35 -9.11 7.34 2.06
CA PRO A 35 -9.20 7.62 0.64
C PRO A 35 -8.83 9.08 0.39
N SER A 36 -8.06 9.33 -0.66
CA SER A 36 -7.73 10.68 -1.14
C SER A 36 -7.94 10.75 -2.65
N GLU A 37 -8.24 11.95 -3.14
CA GLU A 37 -8.25 12.21 -4.58
C GLU A 37 -6.87 11.90 -5.17
N THR A 38 -6.85 11.17 -6.28
CA THR A 38 -5.65 10.96 -7.07
C THR A 38 -5.57 12.00 -8.18
N ARG A 39 -4.45 12.04 -8.90
CA ARG A 39 -4.33 12.85 -10.12
C ARG A 39 -4.61 12.05 -11.38
N PHE A 40 -5.48 11.04 -11.27
CA PHE A 40 -5.98 10.27 -12.40
C PHE A 40 -7.48 10.51 -12.49
N THR A 41 -7.97 10.82 -13.69
CA THR A 41 -9.40 10.93 -13.97
C THR A 41 -9.91 9.62 -14.56
N ASP A 42 -11.17 9.30 -14.34
CA ASP A 42 -11.87 8.24 -15.06
C ASP A 42 -12.31 8.69 -16.46
N ALA A 43 -13.13 7.88 -17.12
CA ALA A 43 -13.64 8.15 -18.47
C ALA A 43 -14.67 9.29 -18.51
N ASP A 44 -15.32 9.59 -17.39
CA ASP A 44 -16.32 10.65 -17.26
C ASP A 44 -15.70 11.98 -16.83
N GLY A 45 -14.38 11.98 -16.54
CA GLY A 45 -13.62 13.17 -16.16
C GLY A 45 -13.54 13.41 -14.65
N GLU A 46 -14.05 12.49 -13.83
CA GLU A 46 -14.04 12.61 -12.39
C GLU A 46 -12.71 12.14 -11.79
N TRP A 47 -12.25 12.80 -10.72
CA TRP A 47 -11.03 12.38 -10.02
C TRP A 47 -11.23 11.04 -9.33
N ILE A 48 -10.35 10.09 -9.63
CA ILE A 48 -10.39 8.77 -9.00
C ILE A 48 -9.96 8.89 -7.53
N MET A 49 -10.81 8.40 -6.63
CA MET A 49 -10.50 8.23 -5.21
C MET A 49 -9.72 6.95 -4.98
N ALA A 50 -8.63 7.01 -4.20
CA ALA A 50 -7.86 5.82 -3.87
C ALA A 50 -7.15 5.92 -2.51
N HIS A 51 -6.69 4.77 -2.03
CA HIS A 51 -5.84 4.64 -0.84
C HIS A 51 -4.37 4.69 -1.24
N GLN A 52 -3.80 5.89 -1.32
CA GLN A 52 -2.41 6.08 -1.72
C GLN A 52 -1.47 5.80 -0.54
N VAL A 53 -0.39 5.07 -0.80
CA VAL A 53 0.76 5.01 0.13
C VAL A 53 1.54 6.30 -0.05
N ASP A 54 1.63 7.10 1.01
CA ASP A 54 2.42 8.32 0.98
C ASP A 54 3.92 7.98 0.98
N LEU A 55 4.64 8.58 0.03
CA LEU A 55 6.07 8.41 -0.14
C LEU A 55 6.70 9.80 -0.01
N GLY A 56 7.92 9.88 0.51
CA GLY A 56 8.59 11.17 0.76
C GLY A 56 8.73 12.07 -0.48
N GLN A 57 8.55 11.53 -1.68
CA GLN A 57 8.39 12.30 -2.92
C GLN A 57 7.21 11.70 -3.73
N PRO A 58 6.52 12.52 -4.56
CA PRO A 58 5.34 12.09 -5.32
C PRO A 58 5.70 11.24 -6.55
N TRP A 59 6.51 10.19 -6.37
CA TRP A 59 6.92 9.28 -7.42
C TRP A 59 5.72 8.51 -7.98
N ARG A 60 5.69 8.34 -9.31
CA ARG A 60 4.62 7.64 -10.03
C ARG A 60 5.14 6.81 -11.18
N GLY A 61 4.31 5.90 -11.65
CA GLY A 61 4.59 5.05 -12.80
C GLY A 61 5.90 4.28 -12.66
N LEU A 62 6.63 4.16 -13.76
CA LEU A 62 7.88 3.40 -13.82
C LEU A 62 8.96 3.96 -12.88
N GLY A 63 9.05 5.29 -12.74
CA GLY A 63 10.04 5.93 -11.87
C GLY A 63 9.82 5.65 -10.38
N LYS A 64 8.58 5.37 -9.96
CA LYS A 64 8.29 4.85 -8.62
C LYS A 64 8.78 3.41 -8.47
N LEU A 65 8.41 2.56 -9.42
CA LEU A 65 8.75 1.13 -9.38
C LEU A 65 10.25 0.90 -9.35
N SER A 66 11.02 1.65 -10.16
CA SER A 66 12.47 1.55 -10.18
C SER A 66 13.12 1.91 -8.84
N ARG A 67 12.60 2.92 -8.13
CA ARG A 67 13.09 3.33 -6.81
C ARG A 67 12.71 2.38 -5.69
N MET A 68 11.59 1.66 -5.81
CA MET A 68 11.17 0.65 -4.84
C MET A 68 11.91 -0.69 -5.01
N ALA A 69 12.41 -0.96 -6.22
CA ALA A 69 13.12 -2.20 -6.53
C ALA A 69 14.63 -2.14 -6.18
N ALA A 70 15.17 -0.94 -5.98
CA ALA A 70 16.56 -0.69 -5.60
C ALA A 70 16.72 -0.73 -4.07
#